data_AF-A0A0F3NUY2-F1
#
_entry.id   AF-A0A0F3NUY2-F1
#
_cell.length_a   1.000
_cell.length_b   1.000
_cell.length_c   1.000
_cell.angle_alpha   90.00
_cell.angle_beta   90.00
_cell.angle_gamma   90.00
#
_symmetry.space_group_name_H-M   'P 1'
#
loop_
_entity.id
_entity.type
_entity.pdbx_description
1 polymer ?
#
loop_
_entity_poly.entity_id
_entity_poly.type
_entity_poly.pdbx_seq_one_letter_code
_entity_poly.pdbx_strand_id
1 'polypeptide(L)'
;MLEYMLKHIHQRDMLKLWEEFLIKFKHVLILDKEKGYIYLRSFLWYTDTKLLESQQPELEQVLAKYLSEEEKGNIMRTIAAKYIDEGIEIGETKGIAKGIKIGETKGIAKGIAKGIAKGRAEAARGLARNLLKAGFSVEFISENTGLSKKEVVNLKSNIEY
;
A
#
# COMPACT_ATOMS: atom_id res chain seq x y z
N MET A 1 32.63 -15.13 7.74
CA MET A 1 31.22 -15.62 7.77
C MET A 1 30.44 -15.17 6.55
N LEU A 2 30.25 -13.86 6.32
CA LEU A 2 29.39 -13.36 5.23
C LEU A 2 29.78 -13.87 3.84
N GLU A 3 31.05 -13.83 3.47
CA GLU A 3 31.53 -14.32 2.16
C GLU A 3 31.21 -15.81 1.95
N TYR A 4 31.31 -16.62 3.00
CA TYR A 4 30.94 -18.03 2.93
C TYR A 4 29.43 -18.19 2.70
N MET A 5 28.60 -17.43 3.42
CA MET A 5 27.15 -17.47 3.17
C MET A 5 26.81 -17.10 1.74
N LEU A 6 27.45 -16.05 1.19
CA LEU A 6 27.23 -15.61 -0.19
C LEU A 6 27.68 -16.66 -1.21
N LYS A 7 28.83 -17.30 -0.99
CA LYS A 7 29.33 -18.38 -1.87
C LYS A 7 28.40 -19.60 -1.88
N HIS A 8 27.75 -19.88 -0.76
CA HIS A 8 26.89 -21.05 -0.60
C HIS A 8 25.38 -20.70 -0.65
N ILE A 9 25.04 -19.47 -1.03
CA ILE A 9 23.67 -18.95 -0.99
C ILE A 9 22.70 -19.74 -1.88
N HIS A 10 23.21 -20.38 -2.94
CA HIS A 10 22.42 -21.18 -3.89
C HIS A 10 22.23 -22.64 -3.47
N GLN A 11 22.81 -23.08 -2.35
CA GLN A 11 22.62 -24.43 -1.85
C GLN A 11 21.14 -24.68 -1.53
N ARG A 12 20.59 -25.80 -2.05
CA ARG A 12 19.16 -26.14 -1.86
C ARG A 12 18.86 -26.65 -0.46
N ASP A 13 19.80 -27.41 0.11
CA ASP A 13 19.68 -27.94 1.47
C ASP A 13 20.20 -26.91 2.48
N MET A 14 19.27 -26.13 3.00
CA MET A 14 19.55 -25.06 3.96
C MET A 14 19.95 -25.61 5.34
N LEU A 15 19.40 -26.76 5.75
CA LEU A 15 19.76 -27.39 7.03
C LEU A 15 21.21 -27.85 7.02
N LYS A 16 21.63 -28.51 5.93
CA LYS A 16 23.03 -28.88 5.74
C LYS A 16 23.95 -27.66 5.71
N LEU A 17 23.53 -26.58 5.05
CA LEU A 17 24.33 -25.35 5.03
C LEU A 17 24.48 -24.76 6.43
N TRP A 18 23.43 -24.80 7.25
CA TRP A 18 23.48 -24.38 8.65
C TRP A 18 24.46 -25.22 9.47
N GLU A 19 24.42 -26.54 9.34
CA GLU A 19 25.36 -27.41 10.04
C GLU A 19 26.81 -27.11 9.64
N GLU A 20 27.10 -27.04 8.33
CA GLU A 20 28.43 -26.72 7.83
C GLU A 20 28.91 -25.33 8.29
N PHE A 21 28.02 -24.34 8.27
CA PHE A 21 28.30 -22.98 8.71
C PHE A 21 28.66 -22.91 10.19
N LEU A 22 27.85 -23.51 11.06
CA LEU A 22 28.06 -23.49 12.51
C LEU A 22 29.31 -24.28 12.92
N ILE A 23 29.60 -25.39 12.24
CA ILE A 23 30.85 -26.15 12.43
C ILE A 23 32.04 -25.30 12.03
N LYS A 24 32.03 -24.76 10.81
CA LYS A 24 33.17 -24.03 10.23
C LYS A 24 33.49 -22.74 10.97
N PHE A 25 32.48 -22.07 11.50
CA PHE A 25 32.63 -20.77 12.17
C PHE A 25 32.46 -20.83 13.69
N LYS A 26 32.51 -22.01 14.31
CA LYS A 26 32.30 -22.19 15.77
C LYS A 26 33.04 -21.19 16.66
N HIS A 27 34.31 -20.90 16.35
CA HIS A 27 35.11 -19.92 17.10
C HIS A 27 34.69 -18.47 16.85
N VAL A 28 34.31 -18.16 15.61
CA VAL A 28 33.88 -16.82 15.20
C VAL A 28 32.46 -16.52 15.68
N LEU A 29 31.66 -17.54 16.00
CA LEU A 29 30.34 -17.37 16.64
C LEU A 29 30.45 -16.65 17.98
N ILE A 30 31.55 -16.82 18.73
CA ILE A 30 31.76 -16.12 20.01
C ILE A 30 31.80 -14.61 19.78
N LEU A 31 32.54 -14.17 18.75
CA LEU A 31 32.58 -12.75 18.38
C LEU A 31 31.22 -12.26 17.87
N ASP A 32 30.50 -13.07 17.09
CA ASP A 32 29.16 -12.71 16.63
C ASP A 32 28.20 -12.53 17.81
N LYS A 33 28.25 -13.42 18.82
CA LYS A 33 27.48 -13.32 20.06
C LYS A 33 27.74 -12.01 20.80
N GLU A 34 29.00 -11.63 20.99
CA GLU A 34 29.39 -10.35 21.62
C GLU A 34 28.90 -9.13 20.83
N LYS A 35 28.84 -9.24 19.49
CA LYS A 35 28.29 -8.20 18.61
C LYS A 35 26.77 -8.28 18.48
N GLY A 36 26.13 -9.13 19.27
CA GLY A 36 24.70 -9.34 19.27
C GLY A 36 24.23 -10.01 17.99
N TYR A 37 24.82 -11.12 17.57
CA TYR A 37 24.29 -12.05 16.54
C TYR A 37 24.06 -11.46 15.15
N ILE A 38 24.92 -10.54 14.69
CA ILE A 38 24.75 -9.85 13.40
C ILE A 38 24.70 -10.87 12.24
N TYR A 39 25.64 -11.80 12.21
CA TYR A 39 25.74 -12.79 11.13
C TYR A 39 24.68 -13.87 11.26
N LEU A 40 24.46 -14.40 12.47
CA LEU A 40 23.43 -15.40 12.72
C LEU A 40 22.03 -14.88 12.39
N ARG A 41 21.68 -13.65 12.77
CA ARG A 41 20.40 -13.04 12.39
C ARG A 41 20.27 -12.87 10.89
N SER A 42 21.32 -12.39 10.23
CA SER A 42 21.32 -12.18 8.78
C SER A 42 21.13 -13.51 8.05
N PHE A 43 21.78 -14.56 8.53
CA PHE A 43 21.65 -15.88 7.94
C PHE A 43 20.26 -16.46 8.18
N LEU A 44 19.73 -16.33 9.41
CA LEU A 44 18.41 -16.84 9.77
C LEU A 44 17.29 -16.14 9.02
N TRP A 45 17.34 -14.81 8.87
CA TRP A 45 16.42 -14.08 8.00
C TRP A 45 16.46 -14.59 6.56
N TYR A 46 17.66 -14.83 6.01
CA TYR A 46 17.80 -15.38 4.67
C TYR A 46 17.23 -16.80 4.57
N THR A 47 17.51 -17.66 5.55
CA THR A 47 17.08 -19.06 5.52
C THR A 47 15.59 -19.21 5.76
N ASP A 48 14.98 -18.38 6.61
CA ASP A 48 13.55 -18.42 6.92
C ASP A 48 12.69 -18.18 5.67
N THR A 49 13.14 -17.33 4.75
CA THR A 49 12.46 -17.15 3.44
C THR A 49 12.52 -18.35 2.50
N LYS A 50 13.38 -19.34 2.80
CA LYS A 50 13.66 -20.51 1.94
C LYS A 50 13.33 -21.85 2.60
N LEU A 51 13.16 -21.85 3.91
CA LEU A 51 12.83 -23.03 4.69
C LEU A 51 11.32 -23.22 4.67
N LEU A 52 10.87 -24.47 4.56
CA LEU A 52 9.46 -24.78 4.78
C LEU A 52 9.15 -24.69 6.28
N GLU A 53 7.91 -24.32 6.63
CA GLU A 53 7.47 -24.28 8.03
C GLU A 53 7.67 -25.65 8.72
N SER A 54 7.44 -26.74 7.98
CA SER A 54 7.67 -28.11 8.46
C SER A 54 9.14 -28.44 8.78
N GLN A 55 10.09 -27.64 8.27
CA GLN A 55 11.52 -27.83 8.47
C GLN A 55 12.09 -26.98 9.61
N GLN A 56 11.28 -26.07 10.17
CA GLN A 56 11.69 -25.20 11.27
C GLN A 56 12.13 -25.99 12.52
N PRO A 57 11.45 -27.08 12.92
CA PRO A 57 11.89 -27.89 14.06
C PRO A 57 13.30 -28.49 13.87
N GLU A 58 13.65 -28.94 12.67
CA GLU A 58 14.99 -29.45 12.38
C GLU A 58 16.05 -28.34 12.44
N LEU A 59 15.72 -27.13 11.98
CA LEU A 59 16.61 -25.97 12.11
C LEU A 59 16.84 -25.63 13.59
N GLU A 60 15.79 -25.64 14.41
CA GLU A 60 15.90 -25.43 15.85
C GLU A 60 16.82 -26.47 16.51
N GLN A 61 16.73 -27.73 16.10
CA GLN A 61 17.62 -28.79 16.58
C GLN A 61 19.08 -28.55 16.18
N VAL A 62 19.32 -28.08 14.95
CA VAL A 62 20.67 -27.71 14.49
C VAL A 62 21.22 -26.56 15.34
N LEU A 63 20.43 -25.52 15.58
CA LEU A 63 20.83 -24.38 16.41
C LEU A 63 21.07 -24.77 17.87
N ALA A 64 20.26 -25.68 18.43
CA ALA A 64 20.39 -26.15 19.81
C ALA A 64 21.74 -26.85 20.09
N LYS A 65 22.42 -27.37 19.06
CA LYS A 65 23.78 -27.93 19.19
C LYS A 65 24.84 -26.87 19.51
N TYR A 66 24.57 -25.58 19.22
CA TYR A 66 25.55 -24.49 19.27
C TYR A 66 25.10 -23.27 20.09
N LEU A 67 23.80 -23.15 20.36
CA LEU A 67 23.18 -22.02 21.03
C LEU A 67 22.33 -22.49 22.22
N SER A 68 22.37 -21.76 23.32
CA SER A 68 21.47 -21.97 24.46
C SER A 68 20.03 -21.57 24.13
N GLU A 69 19.06 -22.00 24.94
CA GLU A 69 17.67 -21.58 24.80
C GLU A 69 17.50 -20.05 24.86
N GLU A 70 18.27 -19.38 25.72
CA GLU A 70 18.25 -17.92 25.84
C GLU A 70 18.77 -17.25 24.56
N GLU A 71 19.88 -17.74 24.01
CA GLU A 71 20.47 -17.21 22.78
C GLU A 71 19.52 -17.39 21.59
N LYS A 72 18.90 -18.57 21.47
CA LYS A 72 17.87 -18.84 20.47
C LYS A 72 16.68 -17.89 20.62
N GLY A 73 16.16 -17.75 21.83
CA GLY A 73 15.04 -16.85 22.13
C GLY A 73 15.34 -15.39 21.77
N ASN A 74 16.57 -14.92 22.03
CA ASN A 74 16.99 -13.56 21.71
C ASN A 74 17.07 -13.29 20.20
N ILE A 75 17.64 -14.23 19.45
CA ILE A 75 17.72 -14.16 17.98
C ILE A 75 16.29 -14.17 17.39
N MET A 76 15.45 -15.11 17.81
CA MET A 76 14.07 -15.25 17.31
C MET A 76 13.23 -14.00 17.60
N ARG A 77 13.32 -13.43 18.82
CA ARG A 77 12.61 -12.20 19.18
C ARG A 77 12.99 -11.02 18.29
N THR A 78 14.27 -10.90 17.97
CA THR A 78 14.76 -9.80 17.10
C THR A 78 14.27 -9.97 15.67
N ILE A 79 14.23 -11.20 15.16
CA ILE A 79 13.70 -11.48 13.83
C ILE A 79 12.19 -11.21 13.77
N ALA A 80 11.45 -11.65 14.79
CA ALA A 80 10.03 -11.35 14.91
C ALA A 80 9.77 -9.83 14.92
N ALA A 81 10.57 -9.05 15.67
CA ALA A 81 10.49 -7.59 15.66
C ALA A 81 10.71 -7.01 14.26
N LYS A 82 11.73 -7.50 13.54
CA LYS A 82 11.99 -7.06 12.16
C LYS A 82 10.82 -7.39 11.21
N TYR A 83 10.20 -8.57 11.33
CA TYR A 83 9.02 -8.91 10.54
C TYR A 83 7.81 -8.04 10.86
N ILE A 84 7.63 -7.66 12.13
CA ILE A 84 6.59 -6.72 12.53
C ILE A 84 6.85 -5.36 11.88
N ASP A 85 8.07 -4.84 11.94
CA ASP A 85 8.44 -3.57 11.34
C ASP A 85 8.25 -3.56 9.81
N GLU A 86 8.76 -4.60 9.11
CA GLU A 86 8.55 -4.78 7.66
C GLU A 86 7.06 -4.89 7.33
N GLY A 87 6.28 -5.60 8.16
CA GLY A 87 4.84 -5.73 8.02
C GLY A 87 4.08 -4.41 8.18
N ILE A 88 4.48 -3.58 9.14
CA ILE A 88 3.94 -2.23 9.36
C ILE A 88 4.25 -1.36 8.15
N GLU A 89 5.50 -1.31 7.70
CA GLU A 89 5.92 -0.51 6.54
C GLU A 89 5.14 -0.90 5.27
N ILE A 90 5.02 -2.21 4.99
CA ILE A 90 4.24 -2.72 3.87
C ILE A 90 2.76 -2.36 4.03
N GLY A 91 2.22 -2.43 5.24
CA GLY A 91 0.84 -2.08 5.56
C GLY A 91 0.55 -0.59 5.30
N GLU A 92 1.39 0.30 5.82
CA GLU A 92 1.28 1.74 5.66
C GLU A 92 1.40 2.16 4.19
N THR A 93 2.42 1.67 3.49
CA THR A 93 2.63 1.97 2.07
C THR A 93 1.46 1.51 1.20
N LYS A 94 0.97 0.28 1.40
CA LYS A 94 -0.23 -0.23 0.70
C LYS A 94 -1.48 0.57 1.06
N GLY A 95 -1.63 0.95 2.34
CA GLY A 95 -2.75 1.74 2.84
C GLY A 95 -2.82 3.12 2.18
N ILE A 96 -1.70 3.85 2.18
CA ILE A 96 -1.56 5.17 1.56
C ILE A 96 -1.84 5.09 0.06
N ALA A 97 -1.22 4.13 -0.66
CA ALA A 97 -1.41 3.98 -2.10
C ALA A 97 -2.88 3.69 -2.47
N LYS A 98 -3.55 2.81 -1.71
CA LYS A 98 -4.99 2.54 -1.91
C LYS A 98 -5.83 3.79 -1.60
N GLY A 99 -5.51 4.50 -0.53
CA GLY A 99 -6.20 5.72 -0.12
C GLY A 99 -6.14 6.80 -1.20
N ILE A 100 -4.96 7.09 -1.73
CA ILE A 100 -4.74 8.06 -2.82
C ILE A 100 -5.56 7.66 -4.05
N LYS A 101 -5.44 6.41 -4.51
CA LYS A 101 -6.16 5.94 -5.71
C LYS A 101 -7.68 6.08 -5.58
N ILE A 102 -8.24 5.72 -4.42
CA ILE A 102 -9.68 5.86 -4.14
C ILE A 102 -10.07 7.34 -4.07
N GLY A 103 -9.26 8.18 -3.43
CA GLY A 103 -9.48 9.61 -3.31
C GLY A 103 -9.52 10.30 -4.68
N GLU A 104 -8.53 10.03 -5.53
CA GLU A 104 -8.43 10.59 -6.88
C GLU A 104 -9.61 10.17 -7.76
N THR A 105 -9.93 8.87 -7.82
CA THR A 105 -11.06 8.38 -8.62
C THR A 105 -12.40 8.98 -8.18
N LYS A 106 -12.66 9.03 -6.87
CA LYS A 106 -13.88 9.67 -6.34
C LYS A 106 -13.90 11.17 -6.60
N GLY A 107 -12.76 11.84 -6.43
CA GLY A 107 -12.60 13.28 -6.66
C GLY A 107 -12.88 13.66 -8.11
N ILE A 108 -12.25 12.96 -9.06
CA ILE A 108 -12.43 13.15 -10.50
C ILE A 108 -13.88 12.89 -10.90
N ALA A 109 -14.47 11.77 -10.49
CA ALA A 109 -15.85 11.44 -10.82
C ALA A 109 -16.84 12.50 -10.32
N LYS A 110 -16.69 12.95 -9.07
CA LYS A 110 -17.52 14.02 -8.50
C LYS A 110 -17.31 15.35 -9.21
N GLY A 111 -16.06 15.67 -9.56
CA GLY A 111 -15.70 16.87 -10.32
C GLY A 111 -16.35 16.91 -11.71
N ILE A 112 -16.22 15.82 -12.48
CA ILE A 112 -16.81 15.67 -13.81
C ILE A 112 -18.35 15.78 -13.73
N ALA A 113 -18.98 15.05 -12.81
CA ALA A 113 -20.44 15.09 -12.66
C ALA A 113 -20.94 16.51 -12.32
N LYS A 114 -20.29 17.21 -11.39
CA LYS A 114 -20.63 18.59 -11.03
C LYS A 114 -20.39 19.55 -12.20
N GLY A 115 -19.30 19.38 -12.94
CA GLY A 115 -18.97 20.17 -14.12
C GLY A 115 -20.01 20.03 -15.22
N ILE A 116 -20.38 18.79 -15.57
CA ILE A 116 -21.42 18.50 -16.58
C ILE A 116 -22.77 19.08 -16.16
N ALA A 117 -23.17 18.89 -14.90
CA ALA A 117 -24.44 19.43 -14.39
C ALA A 117 -24.47 20.96 -14.44
N LYS A 118 -23.39 21.63 -14.00
CA LYS A 118 -23.28 23.08 -14.06
C LYS A 118 -23.30 23.60 -15.49
N GLY A 119 -22.54 22.98 -16.40
CA GLY A 119 -22.52 23.35 -17.81
C GLY A 119 -23.87 23.19 -18.50
N ARG A 120 -24.60 22.10 -18.24
CA ARG A 120 -25.97 21.90 -18.75
C ARG A 120 -26.93 22.97 -18.22
N ALA A 121 -26.87 23.30 -16.93
CA ALA A 121 -27.71 24.34 -16.35
C ALA A 121 -27.39 25.73 -16.91
N GLU A 122 -26.11 26.06 -17.11
CA GLU A 122 -25.69 27.32 -17.73
C GLU A 122 -26.11 27.43 -19.19
N ALA A 123 -26.00 26.34 -19.96
CA ALA A 123 -26.47 26.28 -21.34
C ALA A 123 -27.99 26.45 -21.44
N ALA A 124 -28.76 25.76 -20.59
CA ALA A 124 -30.21 25.90 -20.53
C ALA A 124 -30.64 27.35 -20.21
N ARG A 125 -29.97 27.98 -19.23
CA ARG A 125 -30.20 29.40 -18.89
C ARG A 125 -29.78 30.34 -20.01
N GLY A 126 -28.69 30.05 -20.72
CA GLY A 126 -28.24 30.82 -21.89
C GLY A 126 -29.28 30.79 -23.01
N LEU A 127 -29.77 29.60 -23.35
CA LEU A 127 -30.83 29.41 -24.33
C LEU A 127 -32.12 30.15 -23.91
N ALA A 128 -32.55 30.01 -22.66
CA ALA A 128 -33.73 30.69 -22.15
C ALA A 128 -33.65 32.22 -22.26
N ARG A 129 -32.48 32.81 -21.93
CA ARG A 129 -32.25 34.26 -22.10
C ARG A 129 -32.36 34.69 -23.57
N ASN A 130 -31.81 33.91 -24.50
CA ASN A 130 -31.89 34.22 -25.92
C ASN A 130 -33.33 34.16 -26.44
N LEU A 131 -34.11 33.16 -26.01
CA LEU A 131 -35.52 33.03 -26.38
C LEU A 131 -36.40 34.12 -25.76
N LEU A 132 -36.14 34.52 -24.50
CA LEU A 132 -36.82 35.65 -23.86
C LEU A 132 -36.60 36.94 -24.65
N LYS A 133 -35.35 37.21 -25.05
CA LYS A 133 -35.00 38.39 -25.87
C LYS A 133 -35.66 38.37 -27.25
N ALA A 134 -35.90 37.18 -27.81
CA ALA A 134 -36.61 37.00 -29.08
C ALA A 134 -38.14 37.07 -28.94
N GLY A 135 -38.68 37.27 -27.73
CA GLY A 135 -40.11 37.47 -27.49
C GLY A 135 -40.94 36.19 -27.33
N PHE A 136 -40.30 35.03 -27.13
CA PHE A 136 -41.03 33.77 -26.89
C PHE A 136 -41.69 33.75 -25.50
N SER A 137 -42.80 33.02 -25.38
CA SER A 137 -43.56 32.88 -24.12
C SER A 137 -42.80 32.06 -23.07
N VAL A 138 -43.13 32.30 -21.80
CA VAL A 138 -42.57 31.54 -20.66
C VAL A 138 -42.87 30.05 -20.80
N GLU A 139 -44.08 29.70 -21.26
CA GLU A 139 -44.53 28.35 -21.57
C GLU A 139 -43.59 27.67 -22.57
N PHE A 140 -43.39 28.31 -23.74
CA PHE A 140 -42.55 27.77 -24.81
C PHE A 140 -41.10 27.57 -24.34
N ILE A 141 -40.57 28.54 -23.59
CA ILE A 141 -39.19 28.46 -23.10
C ILE A 141 -39.04 27.36 -22.06
N SER A 142 -40.00 27.20 -21.15
CA SER A 142 -39.99 26.13 -20.14
C SER A 142 -39.97 24.75 -20.81
N GLU A 143 -40.79 24.55 -21.85
CA GLU A 143 -40.86 23.29 -22.61
C GLU A 143 -39.57 22.96 -23.36
N ASN A 144 -38.89 23.97 -23.91
CA ASN A 144 -37.71 23.76 -24.78
C ASN A 144 -36.36 23.82 -24.06
N THR A 145 -36.29 24.34 -22.84
CA THR A 145 -35.03 24.49 -22.08
C THR A 145 -34.92 23.54 -20.90
N GLY A 146 -36.01 22.89 -20.52
CA GLY A 146 -36.09 22.05 -19.31
C GLY A 146 -36.04 22.83 -18.00
N LEU A 147 -36.09 24.17 -18.05
CA LEU A 147 -36.26 25.02 -16.88
C LEU A 147 -37.73 25.05 -16.47
N SER A 148 -37.99 25.17 -15.16
CA SER A 148 -39.35 25.42 -14.67
C SER A 148 -39.82 26.82 -15.06
N LYS A 149 -41.14 27.00 -15.23
CA LYS A 149 -41.73 28.34 -15.47
C LYS A 149 -41.25 29.39 -14.46
N LYS A 150 -41.11 29.00 -13.18
CA LYS A 150 -40.60 29.87 -12.11
C LYS A 150 -39.15 30.31 -12.37
N GLU A 151 -38.28 29.41 -12.80
CA GLU A 151 -36.89 29.75 -13.16
C GLU A 151 -36.83 30.68 -14.36
N VAL A 152 -37.69 30.46 -15.37
CA VAL A 152 -37.77 31.33 -16.56
C VAL A 152 -38.27 32.73 -16.21
N VAL A 153 -39.31 32.84 -15.35
CA VAL A 153 -39.81 34.14 -14.85
C VAL A 153 -38.71 34.88 -14.07
N ASN A 154 -38.00 34.19 -13.18
CA ASN A 154 -36.88 34.78 -12.44
C ASN A 154 -35.76 35.27 -13.39
N LEU A 155 -35.47 34.55 -14.47
CA LEU A 155 -34.51 35.00 -15.47
C LEU A 155 -34.99 36.26 -16.20
N LYS A 156 -36.28 36.36 -16.52
CA LYS A 156 -36.88 37.53 -17.17
C LYS A 156 -36.76 38.79 -16.32
N SER A 157 -37.05 38.71 -15.02
CA SER A 157 -36.93 39.83 -14.09
C SER A 157 -35.51 40.38 -13.94
N ASN A 158 -34.48 39.57 -14.25
CA ASN A 158 -33.08 39.97 -14.22
C ASN A 158 -32.56 40.53 -15.56
N ILE A 159 -33.38 40.57 -16.62
CA ILE A 159 -33.04 41.13 -17.94
C ILE A 159 -33.64 42.54 -18.12
N GLU A 160 -34.70 42.87 -17.38
CA GLU A 160 -35.46 44.13 -17.48
C GLU A 160 -34.89 45.27 -16.59
N TYR A 161 -33.73 45.07 -15.95
CA TYR A 161 -32.89 46.09 -15.28
C TYR A 161 -31.54 46.21 -16.00
#